data_AF-A0A3S4GJ65-F1
#
_entry.id   AF-A0A3S4GJ65-F1
#
_cell.length_a   1.000
_cell.length_b   1.000
_cell.length_c   1.000
_cell.angle_alpha   90.00
_cell.angle_beta   90.00
_cell.angle_gamma   90.00
#
_symmetry.space_group_name_H-M   'P 1'
#
loop_
_entity.id
_entity.type
_entity.pdbx_description
1 polymer ?
#
loop_
_entity_poly.entity_id
_entity_poly.type
_entity_poly.pdbx_seq_one_letter_code
_entity_poly.pdbx_strand_id
1 'polypeptide(L)'
;MQALIDEYRFDLVILLENNTPWVADGLRSLGSSVDRKEFQSLLVSLLKENEIEFVHVKESDYDARFLRCVELVKQLMGEQG
;
A
#
# COMPACT_ATOMS: atom_id res chain seq x y z
N MET A 1 16.23 -12.29 -4.24
CA MET A 1 15.27 -11.19 -4.03
C MET A 1 14.56 -10.86 -5.34
N GLN A 2 15.29 -10.60 -6.43
CA GLN A 2 14.69 -10.43 -7.78
C GLN A 2 13.74 -11.57 -8.19
N ALA A 3 14.14 -12.84 -7.94
CA ALA A 3 13.34 -14.01 -8.28
C ALA A 3 11.95 -14.08 -7.60
N LEU A 4 11.78 -13.54 -6.39
CA LEU A 4 10.48 -13.54 -5.70
C LEU A 4 9.52 -12.49 -6.26
N ILE A 5 10.05 -11.40 -6.81
CA ILE A 5 9.26 -10.33 -7.44
C ILE A 5 8.77 -10.80 -8.82
N ASP A 6 9.61 -11.54 -9.56
CA ASP A 6 9.25 -12.08 -10.87
C ASP A 6 8.29 -13.29 -10.79
N GLU A 7 8.38 -14.07 -9.71
CA GLU A 7 7.56 -15.28 -9.51
C GLU A 7 6.14 -14.97 -9.02
N TYR A 8 5.95 -13.85 -8.30
CA TYR A 8 4.64 -13.41 -7.79
C TYR A 8 4.24 -12.09 -8.45
N ARG A 9 3.60 -12.18 -9.62
CA ARG A 9 2.90 -11.05 -10.22
C ARG A 9 1.62 -10.78 -9.47
N PHE A 10 1.49 -9.57 -8.94
CA PHE A 10 0.27 -9.10 -8.30
C PHE A 10 -0.58 -8.35 -9.31
N ASP A 11 -1.86 -8.72 -9.42
CA ASP A 11 -2.81 -8.01 -10.29
C ASP A 11 -3.18 -6.61 -9.74
N LEU A 12 -2.97 -6.39 -8.44
CA LEU A 12 -3.23 -5.12 -7.77
C LEU A 12 -2.30 -4.93 -6.58
N VAL A 13 -1.52 -3.85 -6.60
CA VAL A 13 -0.71 -3.40 -5.48
C VAL A 13 -1.28 -2.09 -4.95
N ILE A 14 -1.68 -2.07 -3.67
CA ILE A 14 -2.21 -0.87 -3.01
C ILE A 14 -1.20 -0.39 -1.97
N LEU A 15 -0.71 0.83 -2.14
CA LEU A 15 0.15 1.51 -1.19
C LEU A 15 -0.67 2.48 -0.34
N LEU A 16 -0.68 2.29 0.98
CA LEU A 16 -1.39 3.16 1.92
C LEU A 16 -0.46 4.23 2.49
N GLU A 17 -0.90 5.50 2.42
CA GLU A 17 -0.18 6.63 3.00
C GLU A 17 -0.15 6.58 4.54
N ASN A 18 0.97 6.99 5.12
CA ASN A 18 1.16 6.98 6.57
C ASN A 18 0.58 8.22 7.27
N ASN A 19 -0.70 8.51 7.03
CA ASN A 19 -1.40 9.69 7.55
C ASN A 19 -2.66 9.40 8.40
N THR A 20 -2.94 8.13 8.77
CA THR A 20 -3.98 7.80 9.78
C THR A 20 -3.35 7.63 11.16
N PRO A 21 -4.04 8.05 12.24
CA PRO A 21 -3.74 7.63 13.61
C PRO A 21 -3.87 6.10 13.73
N TRP A 22 -2.86 5.45 14.27
CA TRP A 22 -2.65 4.01 14.15
C TRP A 22 -3.54 3.21 15.12
N VAL A 23 -4.37 2.28 14.62
CA VAL A 23 -5.01 1.21 15.42
C VAL A 23 -3.96 0.14 15.74
N ALA A 24 -3.83 -0.29 17.00
CA ALA A 24 -2.75 -1.15 17.48
C ALA A 24 -2.84 -2.60 16.94
N ASP A 25 -2.19 -2.92 15.81
CA ASP A 25 -2.17 -4.29 15.24
C ASP A 25 -1.00 -5.18 15.72
N GLY A 26 -0.29 -4.78 16.79
CA GLY A 26 0.68 -5.64 17.48
C GLY A 26 2.02 -5.88 16.75
N LEU A 27 2.18 -5.49 15.49
CA LEU A 27 3.45 -5.61 14.73
C LEU A 27 4.31 -4.33 14.77
N ARG A 28 3.92 -3.34 15.57
CA ARG A 28 4.25 -1.91 15.39
C ARG A 28 5.31 -1.33 16.34
N SER A 29 6.25 -2.14 16.85
CA SER A 29 7.30 -1.68 17.79
C SER A 29 8.43 -0.87 17.17
N LEU A 30 8.47 -0.68 15.85
CA LEU A 30 9.66 -0.21 15.14
C LEU A 30 9.37 1.07 14.36
N GLY A 31 9.78 2.22 14.91
CA GLY A 31 10.07 3.42 14.12
C GLY A 31 9.36 4.70 14.55
N SER A 32 10.16 5.75 14.73
CA SER A 32 9.71 7.14 14.87
C SER A 32 8.92 7.60 13.64
N SER A 33 8.24 8.75 13.73
CA SER A 33 7.54 9.34 12.57
C SER A 33 8.49 9.64 11.39
N VAL A 34 9.79 9.77 11.64
CA VAL A 34 10.82 9.97 10.62
C VAL A 34 11.13 8.65 9.91
N ASP A 35 11.43 7.60 10.67
CA ASP A 35 11.74 6.27 10.13
C ASP A 35 10.61 5.73 9.24
N ARG A 36 9.37 6.07 9.60
CA ARG A 36 8.17 5.73 8.82
C ARG A 36 8.11 6.39 7.46
N LYS A 37 8.50 7.66 7.35
CA LYS A 37 8.55 8.39 6.06
C LYS A 37 9.67 7.87 5.18
N GLU A 38 10.82 7.55 5.78
CA GLU A 38 11.94 6.96 5.07
C GLU A 38 11.57 5.57 4.54
N PHE A 39 10.94 4.74 5.35
CA PHE A 39 10.45 3.42 4.92
C PHE A 39 9.44 3.52 3.77
N GLN A 40 8.48 4.46 3.85
CA GLN A 40 7.52 4.65 2.77
C GLN A 40 8.20 5.14 1.48
N SER A 41 9.19 6.03 1.60
CA SER A 41 9.97 6.49 0.45
C SER A 41 10.76 5.34 -0.19
N LEU A 42 11.36 4.48 0.64
CA LEU A 42 12.06 3.28 0.19
C LEU A 42 11.12 2.31 -0.53
N LEU A 43 9.93 2.05 0.02
CA LEU A 43 8.92 1.20 -0.64
C LEU A 43 8.51 1.74 -2.01
N VAL A 44 8.26 3.05 -2.11
CA VAL A 44 7.92 3.69 -3.39
C VAL A 44 9.06 3.56 -4.40
N SER A 45 10.31 3.76 -3.96
CA SER A 45 11.47 3.57 -4.83
C SER A 45 11.58 2.13 -5.33
N LEU A 46 11.44 1.15 -4.44
CA LEU A 46 11.49 -0.27 -4.81
C LEU A 46 10.38 -0.66 -5.80
N LEU A 47 9.14 -0.18 -5.58
CA LEU A 47 8.04 -0.45 -6.52
C LEU A 47 8.33 0.13 -7.90
N LYS A 48 8.85 1.37 -7.96
CA LYS A 48 9.22 2.03 -9.23
C LYS A 48 10.40 1.36 -9.93
N GLU A 49 11.44 1.01 -9.18
CA GLU A 49 12.64 0.36 -9.71
C GLU A 49 12.34 -1.02 -10.30
N ASN A 50 11.31 -1.70 -9.80
CA ASN A 50 10.86 -3.00 -10.30
C ASN A 50 9.69 -2.90 -11.30
N GLU A 51 9.36 -1.69 -11.78
CA GLU A 51 8.27 -1.43 -12.73
C GLU A 51 6.90 -2.02 -12.27
N ILE A 52 6.69 -2.08 -10.95
CA ILE A 52 5.44 -2.58 -10.38
C ILE A 52 4.41 -1.45 -10.42
N GLU A 53 3.28 -1.68 -11.09
CA GLU A 53 2.14 -0.77 -11.03
C GLU A 53 1.50 -0.83 -9.65
N PHE A 54 1.29 0.34 -9.04
CA PHE A 54 0.66 0.44 -7.73
C PHE A 54 -0.27 1.64 -7.64
N VAL A 55 -1.31 1.51 -6.82
CA VAL A 55 -2.26 2.59 -6.51
C VAL A 55 -1.92 3.16 -5.14
N HIS A 56 -1.59 4.45 -5.09
CA HIS A 56 -1.27 5.15 -3.84
C HIS A 56 -2.53 5.82 -3.26
N VAL A 57 -3.03 5.26 -2.17
CA VAL A 57 -4.20 5.75 -1.42
C VAL A 57 -3.70 6.74 -0.36
N LYS A 58 -4.12 8.01 -0.47
CA LYS A 58 -3.62 9.15 0.33
C LYS A 58 -4.63 9.66 1.36
N GLU A 59 -5.81 9.06 1.40
CA GLU A 59 -6.92 9.43 2.26
C GLU A 59 -6.51 9.30 3.72
N SER A 60 -6.68 10.35 4.53
CA SER A 60 -6.29 10.35 5.96
C SER A 60 -7.32 9.70 6.89
N ASP A 61 -8.51 9.37 6.37
CA ASP A 61 -9.61 8.77 7.12
C ASP A 61 -9.65 7.25 6.92
N TYR A 62 -9.88 6.49 8.00
CA TYR A 62 -9.84 5.03 7.96
C TYR A 62 -10.97 4.45 7.11
N ASP A 63 -12.19 4.96 7.28
CA ASP A 63 -13.37 4.47 6.55
C ASP A 63 -13.26 4.81 5.07
N ALA A 64 -12.82 6.03 4.73
CA ALA A 64 -12.57 6.44 3.36
C ALA A 64 -11.52 5.55 2.67
N ARG A 65 -10.42 5.20 3.35
CA ARG A 65 -9.42 4.26 2.81
C ARG A 65 -9.99 2.87 2.58
N PHE A 66 -10.73 2.37 3.56
CA PHE A 66 -11.31 1.04 3.48
C PHE A 66 -12.23 0.95 2.26
N LEU A 67 -13.17 1.91 2.13
CA LEU A 67 -14.05 1.99 0.96
C LEU A 67 -13.26 2.12 -0.34
N ARG A 68 -12.21 2.95 -0.35
CA ARG A 68 -11.34 3.11 -1.52
C ARG A 68 -10.67 1.80 -1.92
N CYS A 69 -10.17 1.03 -0.96
CA CYS A 69 -9.56 -0.27 -1.22
C CYS A 69 -10.59 -1.28 -1.74
N VAL A 70 -11.79 -1.31 -1.16
CA VAL A 70 -12.89 -2.17 -1.63
C VAL A 70 -13.28 -1.82 -3.07
N GLU A 71 -13.38 -0.54 -3.42
CA GLU A 71 -13.64 -0.11 -4.80
C GLU A 71 -12.58 -0.61 -5.77
N LEU A 72 -11.29 -0.48 -5.42
CA LEU A 72 -10.19 -0.95 -6.27
C LEU A 72 -10.25 -2.46 -6.50
N VAL A 73 -10.57 -3.24 -5.47
CA VAL A 73 -10.73 -4.70 -5.59
C VAL A 73 -11.96 -5.05 -6.44
N LYS A 74 -13.09 -4.36 -6.26
CA LYS A 74 -14.29 -4.57 -7.08
C LYS A 74 -14.04 -4.27 -8.56
N GLN A 75 -13.31 -3.19 -8.85
CA GLN A 75 -12.89 -2.85 -10.21
C GLN A 75 -12.03 -3.96 -10.82
N LEU A 76 -11.09 -4.53 -10.05
CA LEU A 76 -10.29 -5.67 -10.49
C LEU A 76 -11.16 -6.91 -10.79
N MET A 77 -12.18 -7.16 -9.98
CA MET A 77 -13.11 -8.28 -10.16
C MET A 77 -14.11 -8.08 -11.31
N GLY A 78 -14.10 -6.92 -11.98
CA GLY A 78 -15.05 -6.61 -13.05
C GLY A 78 -16.47 -6.34 -12.57
N GLU A 79 -16.67 -6.12 -11.26
CA GLU A 79 -17.93 -5.66 -10.70
C GLU A 79 -18.09 -4.15 -10.98
N GLN A 80 -18.41 -3.82 -12.23
CA GLN A 80 -18.98 -2.51 -12.56
C GLN A 80 -20.42 -2.51 -12.06
N GLY A 81 -20.72 -1.62 -11.11
CA GLY A 81 -22.09 -1.39 -10.64
C GLY A 81 -23.03 -0.98 -11.75
#